data_AF-A0A7K0P569-F1
#
_entry.id   AF-A0A7K0P569-F1
#
_cell.length_a   1.000
_cell.length_b   1.000
_cell.length_c   1.000
_cell.angle_alpha   90.00
_cell.angle_beta   90.00
_cell.angle_gamma   90.00
#
_symmetry.space_group_name_H-M   'P 1'
#
loop_
_entity.id
_entity.type
_entity.pdbx_description
1 polymer ?
#
loop_
_entity_poly.entity_id
_entity_poly.type
_entity_poly.pdbx_seq_one_letter_code
_entity_poly.pdbx_strand_id
1 'polypeptide(L)'
;MDFQLSARTQELSTNMWEFLNTRVLPSEKEYDRYRASVGPDDSTLPPIVEELKAEARARGLWNLFLPSESGLTNVEYASLAEISGWSMDILPEAINCQAPDTGNMETLHLFGTAEQKEAWLKPLLDGTIRSAFVMTEPAVASSDATNITCSIERD
;
A
#
# COMPACT_ATOMS: atom_id res chain seq x y z
N MET A 1 -21.15 -25.52 2.30
CA MET A 1 -19.88 -24.77 2.41
C MET A 1 -20.25 -23.43 2.99
N ASP A 2 -19.61 -23.04 4.08
CA ASP A 2 -19.84 -21.74 4.70
C ASP A 2 -18.89 -20.73 4.04
N PHE A 3 -19.47 -19.69 3.42
CA PHE A 3 -18.74 -18.63 2.73
C PHE A 3 -18.76 -17.32 3.52
N GLN A 4 -19.26 -17.35 4.76
CA GLN A 4 -19.29 -16.18 5.62
C GLN A 4 -17.88 -15.75 6.01
N LEU A 5 -17.66 -14.44 6.08
CA LEU A 5 -16.45 -13.86 6.62
C LEU A 5 -16.32 -14.18 8.11
N SER A 6 -15.08 -14.26 8.61
CA SER A 6 -14.84 -14.36 10.05
C SER A 6 -15.42 -13.13 10.76
N ALA A 7 -15.81 -13.26 12.04
CA ALA A 7 -16.34 -12.14 12.80
C ALA A 7 -15.39 -10.92 12.80
N ARG A 8 -14.08 -11.20 12.86
CA ARG A 8 -13.02 -10.19 12.77
C ARG A 8 -13.04 -9.46 11.41
N THR A 9 -13.12 -10.20 10.31
CA THR A 9 -13.16 -9.60 8.97
C THR A 9 -14.46 -8.84 8.72
N GLN A 10 -15.58 -9.27 9.30
CA GLN A 10 -16.83 -8.52 9.25
C GLN A 10 -16.69 -7.16 9.95
N GLU A 11 -16.13 -7.13 11.16
CA GLU A 11 -15.88 -5.90 11.91
C GLU A 11 -14.93 -4.95 11.17
N LEU A 12 -13.81 -5.48 10.66
CA LEU A 12 -12.86 -4.71 9.85
C LEU A 12 -13.51 -4.18 8.56
N SER A 13 -14.34 -4.98 7.89
CA SER A 13 -15.07 -4.57 6.69
C SER A 13 -16.05 -3.43 7.00
N THR A 14 -16.77 -3.51 8.12
CA THR A 14 -17.67 -2.42 8.55
C THR A 14 -16.90 -1.14 8.81
N ASN A 15 -15.77 -1.21 9.53
CA ASN A 15 -14.93 -0.05 9.80
C ASN A 15 -14.30 0.53 8.51
N MET A 16 -13.85 -0.33 7.60
CA MET A 16 -13.34 0.07 6.28
C MET A 16 -14.41 0.79 5.44
N TRP A 17 -15.64 0.26 5.39
CA TRP A 17 -16.75 0.92 4.69
C TRP A 17 -17.12 2.25 5.31
N GLU A 18 -17.14 2.34 6.64
CA GLU A 18 -17.39 3.60 7.32
C GLU A 18 -16.30 4.63 7.01
N PHE A 19 -15.03 4.24 7.12
CA PHE A 19 -13.89 5.10 6.82
C PHE A 19 -13.90 5.58 5.36
N LEU A 20 -14.14 4.66 4.41
CA LEU A 20 -14.28 4.99 2.99
C LEU A 20 -15.39 6.01 2.75
N ASN A 21 -16.61 5.73 3.22
CA ASN A 21 -17.79 6.56 2.93
C ASN A 21 -17.77 7.92 3.63
N THR A 22 -17.24 7.99 4.86
CA THR A 22 -17.33 9.19 5.70
C THR A 22 -16.10 10.07 5.62
N ARG A 23 -14.93 9.53 5.24
CA ARG A 23 -13.66 10.25 5.22
C ARG A 23 -13.01 10.24 3.85
N VAL A 24 -12.81 9.06 3.25
CA VAL A 24 -12.01 8.97 2.02
C VAL A 24 -12.73 9.53 0.79
N LEU A 25 -13.93 9.05 0.46
CA LEU A 25 -14.67 9.53 -0.71
C LEU A 25 -14.95 11.05 -0.66
N PRO A 26 -15.34 11.64 0.50
CA PRO A 26 -15.45 13.10 0.60
C PRO A 26 -14.14 13.86 0.35
N SER A 27 -12.99 13.24 0.65
CA SER A 27 -11.66 13.83 0.49
C SER A 27 -11.12 13.79 -0.95
N GLU A 28 -11.71 13.01 -1.86
CA GLU A 28 -11.29 12.93 -3.27
C GLU A 28 -11.31 14.29 -3.95
N LYS A 29 -12.33 15.13 -3.67
CA LYS A 29 -12.41 16.48 -4.22
C LYS A 29 -11.24 17.37 -3.78
N GLU A 30 -10.72 17.17 -2.58
CA GLU A 30 -9.56 17.90 -2.09
C GLU A 30 -8.27 17.37 -2.71
N TYR A 31 -8.13 16.05 -2.78
CA TYR A 31 -7.04 15.36 -3.47
C TYR A 31 -6.90 15.84 -4.92
N ASP A 32 -7.99 15.82 -5.69
CA ASP A 32 -8.02 16.23 -7.10
C ASP A 32 -7.66 17.70 -7.28
N ARG A 33 -8.18 18.57 -6.41
CA ARG A 33 -7.85 20.00 -6.43
C ARG A 33 -6.36 20.23 -6.19
N TYR A 34 -5.77 19.53 -5.22
CA TYR A 34 -4.34 19.63 -4.96
C TYR A 34 -3.55 19.19 -6.19
N ARG A 35 -3.85 18.00 -6.75
CA ARG A 35 -3.18 17.46 -7.94
C ARG A 35 -3.26 18.40 -9.14
N ALA A 36 -4.44 18.97 -9.40
CA ALA A 36 -4.62 19.95 -10.46
C ALA A 36 -3.80 21.24 -10.23
N SER A 37 -3.59 21.64 -8.97
CA SER A 37 -2.87 22.88 -8.64
C SER A 37 -1.35 22.78 -8.78
N VAL A 38 -0.77 21.61 -8.48
CA VAL A 38 0.68 21.38 -8.57
C VAL A 38 1.11 20.87 -9.94
N GLY A 39 0.19 20.25 -10.69
CA GLY A 39 0.46 19.72 -12.03
C GLY A 39 1.05 18.30 -12.03
N PRO A 40 1.20 17.69 -13.22
CA PRO A 40 1.56 16.28 -13.37
C PRO A 40 3.03 15.96 -13.05
N ASP A 41 3.91 16.96 -13.05
CA ASP A 41 5.34 16.78 -12.76
C ASP A 41 5.65 16.78 -11.25
N ASP A 42 4.67 17.12 -10.42
CA ASP A 42 4.80 17.11 -8.96
C ASP A 42 4.34 15.77 -8.37
N SER A 43 5.25 15.13 -7.63
CA SER A 43 5.03 13.84 -6.98
C SER A 43 4.79 13.95 -5.46
N THR A 44 4.63 15.17 -4.94
CA THR A 44 4.36 15.40 -3.52
C THR A 44 3.02 14.74 -3.15
N LEU A 45 2.98 14.07 -2.00
CA LEU A 45 1.73 13.48 -1.52
C LEU A 45 0.76 14.59 -1.08
N PRO A 46 -0.51 14.58 -1.53
CA PRO A 46 -1.51 15.55 -1.11
C PRO A 46 -1.68 15.47 0.41
N PRO A 47 -1.63 16.61 1.13
CA PRO A 47 -1.65 16.63 2.59
C PRO A 47 -2.84 15.87 3.22
N ILE A 48 -3.99 15.87 2.55
CA ILE A 48 -5.18 15.14 3.00
C ILE A 48 -4.92 13.63 3.20
N VAL A 49 -4.00 13.03 2.44
CA VAL A 49 -3.66 11.62 2.59
C VAL A 49 -2.92 11.36 3.91
N GLU A 50 -2.07 12.27 4.37
CA GLU A 50 -1.39 12.15 5.67
C GLU A 50 -2.39 12.24 6.85
N GLU A 51 -3.42 13.08 6.73
CA GLU A 51 -4.52 13.13 7.70
C GLU A 51 -5.28 11.80 7.74
N LEU A 52 -5.57 11.23 6.57
CA LEU A 52 -6.25 9.93 6.45
C LEU A 52 -5.38 8.78 6.98
N LYS A 53 -4.05 8.80 6.79
CA LYS A 53 -3.13 7.82 7.39
C LYS A 53 -3.20 7.86 8.92
N ALA A 54 -3.19 9.04 9.51
CA ALA A 54 -3.30 9.19 10.96
C ALA A 54 -4.63 8.60 11.49
N GLU A 55 -5.73 8.86 10.80
CA GLU A 55 -7.04 8.32 11.16
C GLU A 55 -7.11 6.79 10.97
N ALA A 56 -6.60 6.27 9.84
CA ALA A 56 -6.55 4.84 9.57
C ALA A 56 -5.77 4.09 10.66
N ARG A 57 -4.61 4.62 11.09
CA ARG A 57 -3.84 4.09 12.22
C ARG A 57 -4.65 4.07 13.51
N ALA A 58 -5.35 5.16 13.83
CA ALA A 58 -6.20 5.23 15.02
C ALA A 58 -7.37 4.23 14.99
N ARG A 59 -7.87 3.91 13.79
CA ARG A 59 -8.91 2.89 13.55
C ARG A 59 -8.37 1.45 13.51
N GLY A 60 -7.04 1.24 13.56
CA GLY A 60 -6.42 -0.08 13.41
C GLY A 60 -6.44 -0.63 11.98
N LEU A 61 -6.59 0.25 10.98
CA LEU A 61 -6.66 -0.09 9.55
C LEU A 61 -5.28 0.13 8.89
N TRP A 62 -4.24 -0.55 9.37
CA TRP A 62 -2.86 -0.30 8.94
C TRP A 62 -2.10 -1.61 8.66
N ASN A 63 -1.31 -1.65 7.59
CA ASN A 63 -0.52 -2.83 7.17
C ASN A 63 -1.36 -4.12 7.03
N LEU A 64 -2.64 -3.99 6.65
CA LEU A 64 -3.60 -5.11 6.65
C LEU A 64 -3.18 -6.26 5.71
N PHE A 65 -2.41 -5.93 4.66
CA PHE A 65 -1.92 -6.86 3.66
C PHE A 65 -0.91 -7.90 4.18
N LEU A 66 -0.17 -7.58 5.25
CA LEU A 66 0.95 -8.41 5.70
C LEU A 66 0.54 -9.30 6.89
N PRO A 67 0.45 -10.64 6.73
CA PRO A 67 -0.08 -11.51 7.77
C PRO A 67 0.68 -11.48 9.10
N SER A 68 1.99 -11.19 9.10
CA SER A 68 2.77 -11.06 10.34
C SER A 68 2.39 -9.82 11.16
N GLU A 69 1.86 -8.80 10.51
CA GLU A 69 1.45 -7.54 11.13
C GLU A 69 -0.04 -7.57 11.47
N SER A 70 -0.86 -8.00 10.51
CA SER A 70 -2.31 -7.97 10.64
C SER A 70 -2.87 -9.24 11.28
N GLY A 71 -2.18 -10.38 11.18
CA GLY A 71 -2.73 -11.69 11.55
C GLY A 71 -3.94 -12.11 10.70
N LEU A 72 -4.13 -11.49 9.53
CA LEU A 72 -5.18 -11.86 8.58
C LEU A 72 -4.66 -12.92 7.61
N THR A 73 -5.55 -13.82 7.20
CA THR A 73 -5.30 -14.69 6.05
C THR A 73 -5.51 -13.93 4.74
N ASN A 74 -4.97 -14.45 3.63
CA ASN A 74 -5.18 -13.86 2.31
C ASN A 74 -6.68 -13.77 1.94
N VAL A 75 -7.48 -14.75 2.35
CA VAL A 75 -8.94 -14.75 2.10
C VAL A 75 -9.62 -13.61 2.85
N GLU A 76 -9.23 -13.36 4.09
CA GLU A 76 -9.77 -12.26 4.89
C GLU A 76 -9.33 -10.90 4.37
N TYR A 77 -8.06 -10.77 3.96
CA TYR A 77 -7.54 -9.54 3.38
C TYR A 77 -8.18 -9.23 2.01
N ALA A 78 -8.52 -10.25 1.21
CA ALA A 78 -9.13 -10.05 -0.11
C ALA A 78 -10.40 -9.19 -0.05
N SER A 79 -11.28 -9.41 0.93
CA SER A 79 -12.49 -8.59 1.11
C SER A 79 -12.17 -7.14 1.49
N LEU A 80 -11.12 -6.90 2.26
CA LEU A 80 -10.70 -5.55 2.63
C LEU A 80 -10.02 -4.82 1.47
N ALA A 81 -9.23 -5.55 0.68
CA ALA A 81 -8.61 -5.05 -0.54
C ALA A 81 -9.66 -4.63 -1.57
N GLU A 82 -10.74 -5.40 -1.73
CA GLU A 82 -11.89 -5.03 -2.57
C GLU A 82 -12.48 -3.67 -2.16
N ILE A 83 -12.69 -3.44 -0.85
CA ILE A 83 -13.19 -2.16 -0.34
C ILE A 83 -12.22 -1.03 -0.66
N SER A 84 -10.91 -1.26 -0.47
CA SER A 84 -9.89 -0.26 -0.78
C SER A 84 -9.87 0.16 -2.26
N GLY A 85 -10.24 -0.75 -3.16
CA GLY A 85 -10.32 -0.51 -4.59
C GLY A 85 -11.39 0.50 -5.04
N TRP A 86 -12.33 0.87 -4.17
CA TRP A 86 -13.33 1.90 -4.48
C TRP A 86 -12.75 3.32 -4.50
N SER A 87 -11.56 3.54 -3.95
CA SER A 87 -10.81 4.80 -4.03
C SER A 87 -9.34 4.51 -4.24
N MET A 88 -8.99 4.11 -5.47
CA MET A 88 -7.67 3.55 -5.81
C MET A 88 -6.49 4.49 -5.53
N ASP A 89 -6.70 5.80 -5.66
CA ASP A 89 -5.64 6.81 -5.50
C ASP A 89 -5.37 7.18 -4.03
N ILE A 90 -6.31 6.90 -3.13
CA ILE A 90 -6.24 7.37 -1.74
C ILE A 90 -6.26 6.23 -0.75
N LEU A 91 -7.28 5.37 -0.79
CA LEU A 91 -7.52 4.42 0.31
C LEU A 91 -6.38 3.42 0.49
N PRO A 92 -5.83 2.77 -0.57
CA PRO A 92 -4.68 1.89 -0.41
C PRO A 92 -3.49 2.58 0.27
N GLU A 93 -3.20 3.84 -0.08
CA GLU A 93 -2.09 4.59 0.54
C GLU A 93 -2.42 5.03 1.97
N ALA A 94 -3.67 5.41 2.25
CA ALA A 94 -4.13 5.79 3.58
C ALA A 94 -4.03 4.65 4.61
N ILE A 95 -4.13 3.38 4.17
CA ILE A 95 -4.02 2.19 5.05
C ILE A 95 -2.65 1.47 4.91
N ASN A 96 -1.70 2.06 4.19
CA ASN A 96 -0.37 1.50 3.88
C ASN A 96 -0.41 0.13 3.18
N CYS A 97 -1.34 -0.03 2.24
CA CYS A 97 -1.55 -1.23 1.43
C CYS A 97 -1.40 -0.96 -0.08
N GLN A 98 -0.79 0.16 -0.47
CA GLN A 98 -0.56 0.53 -1.87
C GLN A 98 0.62 -0.22 -2.51
N ALA A 99 0.49 -0.56 -3.79
CA ALA A 99 1.62 -0.90 -4.63
C ALA A 99 2.45 0.37 -4.96
N PRO A 100 3.77 0.26 -5.18
CA PRO A 100 4.59 -0.96 -5.15
C PRO A 100 5.08 -1.33 -3.73
N ASP A 101 4.77 -0.52 -2.72
CA ASP A 101 5.35 -0.62 -1.38
C ASP A 101 5.04 -1.95 -0.68
N THR A 102 3.83 -2.50 -0.84
CA THR A 102 3.46 -3.81 -0.26
C THR A 102 4.36 -4.95 -0.73
N GLY A 103 4.61 -5.07 -2.03
CA GLY A 103 5.50 -6.10 -2.59
C GLY A 103 6.96 -5.92 -2.15
N ASN A 104 7.42 -4.68 -2.02
CA ASN A 104 8.76 -4.38 -1.51
C ASN A 104 8.89 -4.70 -0.01
N MET A 105 7.87 -4.39 0.79
CA MET A 105 7.78 -4.78 2.20
C MET A 105 7.78 -6.30 2.37
N GLU A 106 7.01 -7.04 1.56
CA GLU A 106 7.02 -8.51 1.57
C GLU A 106 8.41 -9.09 1.23
N THR A 107 9.08 -8.53 0.22
CA THR A 107 10.43 -8.95 -0.17
C THR A 107 11.42 -8.76 0.97
N LEU A 108 11.41 -7.60 1.63
CA LEU A 108 12.27 -7.33 2.79
C LEU A 108 11.90 -8.19 4.00
N HIS A 109 10.60 -8.42 4.24
CA HIS A 109 10.12 -9.26 5.33
C HIS A 109 10.65 -10.69 5.21
N LEU A 110 10.56 -11.28 4.01
CA LEU A 110 10.96 -12.66 3.74
C LEU A 110 12.48 -12.82 3.62
N PHE A 111 13.16 -11.91 2.92
CA PHE A 111 14.54 -12.13 2.47
C PHE A 111 15.56 -11.13 3.03
N GLY A 112 15.11 -10.03 3.65
CA GLY A 112 16.01 -9.00 4.16
C GLY A 112 16.83 -9.46 5.37
N THR A 113 18.09 -9.02 5.44
CA THR A 113 18.93 -9.15 6.65
C THR A 113 18.36 -8.32 7.80
N ALA A 114 18.84 -8.53 9.03
CA ALA A 114 18.40 -7.73 10.18
C ALA A 114 18.67 -6.22 9.97
N GLU A 115 19.82 -5.89 9.39
CA GLU A 115 20.22 -4.51 9.08
C GLU A 115 19.33 -3.90 7.98
N GLN A 116 19.01 -4.67 6.93
CA GLN A 116 18.11 -4.20 5.88
C GLN A 116 16.68 -4.00 6.39
N LYS A 117 16.21 -4.88 7.30
CA LYS A 117 14.89 -4.75 7.91
C LYS A 117 14.80 -3.51 8.80
N GLU A 118 15.81 -3.25 9.62
CA GLU A 118 15.82 -2.05 10.46
C GLU A 118 15.93 -0.77 9.62
N ALA A 119 16.78 -0.77 8.59
CA ALA A 119 17.01 0.41 7.76
C ALA A 119 15.85 0.72 6.81
N TRP A 120 15.13 -0.30 6.30
CA TRP A 120 14.18 -0.12 5.19
C TRP A 120 12.79 -0.67 5.48
N LEU A 121 12.67 -1.89 6.00
CA LEU A 121 11.35 -2.48 6.26
C LEU A 121 10.59 -1.70 7.32
N LYS A 122 11.25 -1.35 8.42
CA LYS A 122 10.63 -0.62 9.52
C LYS A 122 10.12 0.76 9.09
N PRO A 123 10.90 1.63 8.42
CA PRO A 123 10.38 2.88 7.88
C PRO A 123 9.21 2.73 6.89
N LEU A 124 9.19 1.66 6.09
CA LEU A 124 8.08 1.35 5.17
C LEU A 124 6.81 0.91 5.93
N LEU A 125 6.95 0.04 6.94
CA LEU A 125 5.85 -0.35 7.83
C LEU A 125 5.31 0.86 8.63
N ASP A 126 6.19 1.80 8.94
CA ASP A 126 5.87 3.08 9.57
C ASP A 126 5.32 4.13 8.57
N GLY A 127 5.27 3.83 7.27
CA GLY A 127 4.76 4.73 6.24
C GLY A 127 5.50 6.06 6.13
N THR A 128 6.75 6.11 6.61
CA THR A 128 7.59 7.33 6.66
C THR A 128 8.45 7.53 5.42
N ILE A 129 8.64 6.45 4.66
CA ILE A 129 9.28 6.46 3.35
C ILE A 129 8.41 5.70 2.36
N ARG A 130 8.73 5.87 1.07
CA ARG A 130 8.17 5.09 -0.04
C ARG A 130 9.30 4.42 -0.80
N SER A 131 8.93 3.45 -1.62
CA SER A 131 9.84 2.64 -2.42
C SER A 131 9.36 2.53 -3.86
N ALA A 132 10.26 2.10 -4.74
CA ALA A 132 9.96 1.77 -6.12
C ALA A 132 10.54 0.39 -6.44
N PHE A 133 9.87 -0.34 -7.33
CA PHE A 133 10.40 -1.58 -7.89
C PHE A 133 10.87 -1.31 -9.31
N VAL A 134 12.19 -1.46 -9.54
CA VAL A 134 12.83 -1.11 -10.81
C VAL A 134 13.25 -2.40 -11.50
N MET A 135 12.40 -2.90 -12.40
CA MET A 135 12.64 -4.11 -13.19
C MET A 135 12.56 -3.84 -14.69
N THR A 136 11.56 -3.09 -15.15
CA THR A 136 11.32 -2.84 -16.57
C THR A 136 12.41 -1.95 -17.19
N GLU A 137 13.01 -2.42 -18.27
CA GLU A 137 13.97 -1.67 -19.08
C GLU A 137 13.34 -1.21 -20.41
N PRO A 138 13.55 0.05 -20.83
CA PRO A 138 12.91 0.58 -22.04
C PRO A 138 13.48 0.01 -23.35
N ALA A 139 14.72 -0.48 -23.34
CA ALA A 139 15.43 -0.90 -24.54
C ALA A 139 15.20 -2.38 -24.92
N VAL A 140 14.52 -3.16 -24.06
CA VAL A 140 14.34 -4.60 -24.22
C VAL A 140 12.91 -5.03 -23.90
N ALA A 141 12.50 -6.17 -24.44
CA ALA A 141 11.20 -6.77 -24.16
C ALA A 141 11.18 -7.37 -22.74
N SER A 142 10.96 -6.52 -21.74
CA SER A 142 11.03 -6.85 -20.31
C SER A 142 9.93 -7.78 -19.80
N SER A 143 8.95 -8.13 -20.64
CA SER A 143 7.96 -9.17 -20.33
C SER A 143 8.62 -10.55 -20.17
N ASP A 144 9.75 -10.77 -20.85
CA ASP A 144 10.65 -11.89 -20.59
C ASP A 144 11.82 -11.38 -19.75
N ALA A 145 11.87 -11.77 -18.48
CA ALA A 145 12.89 -11.33 -17.53
C ALA A 145 14.31 -11.74 -17.94
N THR A 146 14.48 -12.70 -18.85
CA THR A 146 15.80 -13.11 -19.35
C THR A 146 16.42 -12.08 -20.30
N ASN A 147 15.64 -11.10 -20.78
CA ASN A 147 16.12 -10.01 -21.63
C ASN A 147 16.70 -8.82 -20.85
N ILE A 148 16.61 -8.77 -19.52
CA ILE A 148 17.14 -7.66 -18.70
C ILE A 148 18.65 -7.54 -18.88
N THR A 149 19.14 -6.32 -19.13
CA THR A 149 20.53 -6.04 -19.50
C THR A 149 21.29 -5.16 -18.50
N CYS A 150 20.62 -4.61 -17.49
CA CYS A 150 21.25 -3.87 -16.40
C CYS A 150 22.32 -4.75 -15.72
N SER A 151 23.59 -4.36 -15.84
CA SER A 151 24.71 -5.13 -15.31
C SER A 151 24.97 -4.80 -13.84
N ILE A 152 25.23 -5.85 -13.06
CA ILE A 152 25.69 -5.76 -11.67
C ILE A 152 26.93 -6.64 -11.56
N GLU A 153 28.10 -6.02 -11.37
CA GLU A 153 29.39 -6.71 -11.27
C GLU A 153 29.91 -6.63 -9.82
N ARG A 154 30.60 -7.69 -9.37
CA ARG A 154 31.25 -7.73 -8.06
C ARG A 154 32.75 -7.64 -8.26
N ASP A 155 33.36 -6.61 -7.68
CA ASP A 155 34.81 -6.45 -7.57
C ASP A 155 35.45 -7.49 -6.61
#